data_AF-A0A7C7A8N6-F1
#
_entry.id   AF-A0A7C7A8N6-F1
#
_cell.length_a   1.000
_cell.length_b   1.000
_cell.length_c   1.000
_cell.angle_alpha   90.00
_cell.angle_beta   90.00
_cell.angle_gamma   90.00
#
_symmetry.space_group_name_H-M   'P 1'
#
loop_
_entity.id
_entity.type
_entity.pdbx_description
1 polymer ?
#
loop_
_entity_poly.entity_id
_entity_poly.type
_entity_poly.pdbx_seq_one_letter_code
_entity_poly.pdbx_strand_id
1 'polypeptide(L)'
;MKSIDYLKELTKFEHRGSATKNERQAAEYILQELKRMGYKAEKRTFKTTRDNLYMFPLQVGVLLFICGFFSLMYGGPLEIAAFLLSLFAISLLLLEVSGKPVETSMMPRFLSQNVFTSFDESRSKRI
;
A
#
# COMPACT_ATOMS: atom_id res chain seq x y z
N MET A 1 8.28 -25.66 -10.19
CA MET A 1 8.68 -24.34 -9.68
C MET A 1 8.71 -24.38 -8.17
N LYS A 2 9.69 -23.74 -7.55
CA LYS A 2 9.74 -23.48 -6.11
C LYS A 2 8.99 -22.18 -5.80
N SER A 3 8.64 -21.95 -4.54
CA SER A 3 7.99 -20.70 -4.08
C SER A 3 8.74 -19.44 -4.52
N ILE A 4 10.08 -19.49 -4.50
CA ILE A 4 10.94 -18.38 -4.91
C ILE A 4 10.78 -17.99 -6.39
N ASP A 5 10.44 -18.95 -7.26
CA ASP A 5 10.26 -18.67 -8.69
C ASP A 5 9.00 -17.83 -8.91
N TYR A 6 7.92 -18.14 -8.19
CA TYR A 6 6.69 -17.32 -8.20
C TYR A 6 6.93 -15.92 -7.65
N LEU A 7 7.73 -15.79 -6.59
CA LEU A 7 8.10 -14.48 -6.07
C LEU A 7 8.87 -13.65 -7.09
N LYS A 8 9.84 -14.25 -7.79
CA LYS A 8 10.58 -13.59 -8.87
C LYS A 8 9.66 -13.11 -9.99
N GLU A 9 8.70 -13.92 -10.41
CA GLU A 9 7.71 -13.50 -11.39
C GLU A 9 6.86 -12.33 -10.89
N LEU A 10 6.41 -12.38 -9.64
CA LEU A 10 5.67 -11.27 -9.02
C LEU A 10 6.51 -9.99 -8.94
N THR A 11 7.82 -10.07 -8.75
CA THR A 11 8.68 -8.87 -8.72
C THR A 11 8.82 -8.15 -10.06
N LYS A 12 8.42 -8.77 -11.18
CA LYS A 12 8.42 -8.12 -12.51
C LYS A 12 7.31 -7.07 -12.66
N PHE A 13 6.23 -7.18 -11.88
CA PHE A 13 5.23 -6.13 -11.82
C PHE A 13 5.78 -4.98 -10.96
N GLU A 14 5.67 -3.74 -11.47
CA GLU A 14 5.93 -2.52 -10.70
C GLU A 14 5.06 -2.42 -9.44
N HIS A 15 5.20 -1.33 -8.67
CA HIS A 15 4.43 -1.07 -7.45
C HIS A 15 2.94 -1.44 -7.58
N ARG A 16 2.49 -2.39 -6.73
CA ARG A 16 1.16 -3.00 -6.75
C ARG A 16 0.25 -2.44 -5.66
N GLY A 17 0.18 -1.11 -5.57
CA GLY A 17 -0.72 -0.43 -4.64
C GLY A 17 -2.20 -0.75 -4.92
N SER A 18 -3.06 -0.59 -3.93
CA SER A 18 -4.50 -0.84 -4.03
C SER A 18 -5.13 -0.09 -5.21
N ALA A 19 -6.00 -0.76 -5.97
CA ALA A 19 -6.71 -0.23 -7.13
C ALA A 19 -5.81 0.33 -8.27
N THR A 20 -4.56 -0.14 -8.37
CA THR A 20 -3.65 0.23 -9.47
C THR A 20 -3.78 -0.73 -10.66
N LYS A 21 -3.27 -0.33 -11.85
CA LYS A 21 -3.20 -1.22 -13.02
C LYS A 21 -2.31 -2.43 -12.74
N ASN A 22 -1.20 -2.22 -12.04
CA ASN A 22 -0.22 -3.25 -11.70
C ASN A 22 -0.78 -4.27 -10.70
N GLU A 23 -1.56 -3.83 -9.71
CA GLU A 23 -2.35 -4.72 -8.85
C GLU A 23 -3.27 -5.61 -9.69
N ARG A 24 -3.97 -5.03 -10.68
CA ARG A 24 -4.88 -5.81 -11.52
C ARG A 24 -4.16 -6.89 -12.34
N GLN A 25 -3.04 -6.53 -12.94
CA GLN A 25 -2.21 -7.45 -13.72
C GLN A 25 -1.62 -8.57 -12.84
N ALA A 26 -1.10 -8.22 -11.66
CA ALA A 26 -0.54 -9.19 -10.74
C ALA A 26 -1.59 -10.17 -10.20
N ALA A 27 -2.79 -9.67 -9.85
CA ALA A 27 -3.88 -10.52 -9.42
C ALA A 27 -4.41 -11.44 -10.54
N GLU A 28 -4.40 -10.99 -11.80
CA GLU A 28 -4.71 -11.87 -12.94
C GLU A 28 -3.68 -12.98 -13.10
N TYR A 29 -2.38 -12.64 -13.02
CA TYR A 29 -1.31 -13.63 -13.03
C TYR A 29 -1.45 -14.65 -11.90
N ILE A 30 -1.69 -14.21 -10.67
CA ILE A 30 -1.88 -15.10 -9.50
C ILE A 30 -3.08 -16.02 -9.71
N LEU A 31 -4.20 -15.49 -10.21
CA LEU A 31 -5.40 -16.28 -10.49
C LEU A 31 -5.11 -17.40 -11.51
N GLN A 32 -4.39 -17.07 -12.60
CA GLN A 32 -4.05 -18.03 -13.63
C GLN A 32 -3.10 -19.11 -13.11
N GLU A 33 -2.10 -18.73 -12.32
CA GLU A 33 -1.17 -19.68 -11.71
C GLU A 33 -1.86 -20.65 -10.73
N LEU A 34 -2.75 -20.14 -9.88
CA LEU A 34 -3.52 -20.97 -8.98
C LEU A 34 -4.43 -21.95 -9.73
N LYS A 35 -5.09 -21.50 -10.81
CA LYS A 35 -5.87 -22.39 -11.68
C LYS A 35 -5.02 -23.44 -12.36
N ARG A 36 -3.82 -23.07 -12.85
CA ARG A 36 -2.85 -23.99 -13.46
C ARG A 36 -2.39 -25.08 -12.48
N MET A 37 -2.29 -24.75 -11.20
CA MET A 37 -2.01 -25.72 -10.13
C MET A 37 -3.22 -26.60 -9.74
N GLY A 38 -4.39 -26.38 -10.34
CA GLY A 38 -5.62 -27.12 -10.05
C GLY A 38 -6.43 -26.59 -8.87
N TYR A 39 -6.12 -25.40 -8.35
CA TYR A 39 -6.95 -24.77 -7.31
C TYR A 39 -8.20 -24.14 -7.90
N LYS A 40 -9.31 -24.23 -7.15
CA LYS A 40 -10.51 -23.45 -7.41
C LYS A 40 -10.29 -22.02 -6.90
N ALA A 41 -9.83 -21.16 -7.80
CA ALA A 41 -9.51 -19.76 -7.52
C ALA A 41 -10.50 -18.78 -8.15
N GLU A 42 -10.88 -17.75 -7.42
CA GLU A 42 -11.80 -16.69 -7.84
C GLU A 42 -11.30 -15.29 -7.48
N LYS A 43 -11.74 -14.29 -8.24
CA LYS A 43 -11.51 -12.87 -7.92
C LYS A 43 -12.73 -12.30 -7.24
N ARG A 44 -12.55 -11.62 -6.12
CA ARG A 44 -13.59 -10.80 -5.47
C ARG A 44 -13.20 -9.35 -5.53
N THR A 45 -14.06 -8.54 -6.13
CA THR A 45 -13.87 -7.10 -6.24
C THR A 45 -14.46 -6.39 -5.03
N PHE A 46 -13.81 -5.31 -4.62
CA PHE A 46 -14.30 -4.45 -3.54
C PHE A 46 -13.89 -2.99 -3.82
N LYS A 47 -14.56 -2.06 -3.14
CA LYS A 47 -14.23 -0.63 -3.25
C LYS A 47 -13.17 -0.26 -2.21
N THR A 48 -12.16 0.49 -2.64
CA THR A 48 -11.08 0.99 -1.78
C THR A 48 -10.56 2.34 -2.26
N THR A 49 -9.74 2.98 -1.43
CA THR A 49 -8.92 4.14 -1.80
C THR A 49 -7.72 3.68 -2.62
N ARG A 50 -7.32 4.46 -3.60
CA ARG A 50 -6.20 4.11 -4.48
C ARG A 50 -4.88 4.42 -3.79
N ASP A 51 -3.97 3.44 -3.77
CA ASP A 51 -2.57 3.56 -3.33
C ASP A 51 -2.34 4.48 -2.11
N ASN A 52 -3.11 4.27 -1.04
CA ASN A 52 -3.17 5.15 0.13
C ASN A 52 -2.14 4.84 1.22
N LEU A 53 -1.18 3.94 0.97
CA LEU A 53 -0.25 3.40 1.98
C LEU A 53 0.50 4.51 2.73
N TYR A 54 0.75 5.63 2.07
CA TYR A 54 1.51 6.77 2.60
C TYR A 54 0.66 7.96 3.02
N MET A 55 -0.67 7.88 2.90
CA MET A 55 -1.55 9.00 3.25
C MET A 55 -1.53 9.32 4.75
N PHE A 56 -1.55 8.30 5.61
CA PHE A 56 -1.55 8.50 7.05
C PHE A 56 -0.23 9.10 7.56
N PRO A 57 0.95 8.54 7.19
CA PRO A 57 2.23 9.18 7.51
C PRO A 57 2.34 10.63 7.01
N LEU A 58 1.85 10.92 5.79
CA LEU A 58 1.84 12.27 5.24
C LEU A 58 0.99 13.24 6.07
N GLN A 59 -0.22 12.83 6.46
CA GLN A 59 -1.11 13.64 7.31
C GLN A 59 -0.47 13.96 8.67
N VAL A 60 0.10 12.96 9.32
CA VAL A 60 0.79 13.14 10.61
C VAL A 60 2.01 14.03 10.44
N GLY A 61 2.80 13.84 9.38
CA GLY A 61 3.96 14.69 9.09
C GLY A 61 3.59 16.15 8.87
N VAL A 62 2.51 16.43 8.13
CA VAL A 62 2.03 17.80 7.91
C VAL A 62 1.56 18.42 9.23
N LEU A 63 0.83 17.68 10.06
CA LEU A 63 0.41 18.16 11.38
C LEU A 63 1.61 18.46 12.29
N LEU A 64 2.61 17.57 12.33
CA LEU A 64 3.84 17.77 13.09
C LEU A 64 4.61 19.01 12.60
N PHE A 65 4.67 19.22 11.29
CA PHE A 65 5.27 20.42 10.71
C PHE A 65 4.55 21.70 11.14
N ILE A 66 3.21 21.69 11.10
CA ILE A 66 2.39 22.82 11.57
C ILE A 66 2.62 23.08 13.07
N CYS A 67 2.64 22.03 13.89
CA CYS A 67 2.94 22.15 15.32
C CYS A 67 4.34 22.71 15.58
N GLY A 68 5.35 22.20 14.85
CA GLY A 68 6.72 22.70 14.92
C GLY A 68 6.82 24.17 14.51
N PHE A 69 6.13 24.57 13.44
CA PHE A 69 6.08 25.96 12.99
C PHE A 69 5.47 26.89 14.04
N PHE A 70 4.32 26.52 14.62
CA PHE A 70 3.70 27.30 15.69
C PHE A 70 4.52 27.32 16.99
N SER A 71 5.31 26.27 17.26
CA SER A 71 6.18 26.26 18.44
C SER A 71 7.23 27.37 18.42
N LEU A 72 7.65 27.84 17.24
CA LEU A 72 8.60 28.94 17.10
C LEU A 72 8.11 30.26 17.72
N MET A 73 6.79 30.42 17.90
CA MET A 73 6.22 31.61 18.57
C MET A 73 6.66 31.76 20.03
N TYR A 74 7.12 30.67 20.66
CA TYR A 74 7.58 30.67 22.06
C TYR A 74 9.09 30.92 22.20
N GLY A 75 9.84 30.91 21.09
CA GLY A 75 11.18 31.52 20.98
C GLY A 75 12.36 30.83 21.68
N GLY A 76 12.18 29.66 22.30
CA GLY A 76 13.28 28.94 22.96
C GLY A 76 14.09 28.02 22.02
N PRO A 77 15.26 27.53 22.49
CA PRO A 77 16.12 26.65 21.71
C PRO A 77 15.51 25.25 21.47
N LEU A 78 14.63 24.79 22.36
CA LEU A 78 13.93 23.51 22.22
C LEU A 78 12.91 23.56 21.07
N GLU A 79 12.26 24.71 20.89
CA GLU A 79 11.25 24.98 19.89
C GLU A 79 11.87 25.06 18.50
N ILE A 80 13.06 25.68 18.39
CA ILE A 80 13.86 25.65 17.16
C ILE A 80 14.24 24.20 16.81
N ALA A 81 14.69 23.40 17.78
CA ALA A 81 15.01 22.00 17.55
C ALA A 81 13.77 21.18 17.13
N ALA A 82 12.61 21.42 17.77
CA ALA A 82 11.35 20.77 17.41
C ALA A 82 10.91 21.11 15.98
N PHE A 83 11.05 22.39 15.57
CA PHE A 83 10.78 22.81 14.20
C PHE A 83 11.70 22.12 13.20
N LEU A 84 13.01 22.08 13.47
CA LEU A 84 13.98 21.40 12.59
C LEU A 84 13.69 19.90 12.45
N LEU A 85 13.32 19.24 13.55
CA LEU A 85 12.90 17.83 13.53
C LEU A 85 11.65 17.64 12.66
N SER A 86 10.67 18.53 12.79
CA SER A 86 9.44 18.48 11.99
C SER A 86 9.69 18.71 10.50
N LEU A 87 10.62 19.61 10.17
CA LEU A 87 11.05 19.89 8.79
C LEU A 87 11.78 18.68 8.19
N PHE A 88 12.65 18.04 8.98
CA PHE A 88 13.31 16.81 8.57
C PHE A 88 12.29 15.68 8.31
N ALA A 89 11.35 15.45 9.23
CA ALA A 89 10.33 14.42 9.09
C ALA A 89 9.46 14.61 7.84
N ILE A 90 8.97 15.83 7.58
CA ILE A 90 8.14 16.09 6.38
C ILE A 90 8.96 15.97 5.09
N SER A 91 10.25 16.34 5.09
CA SER A 91 11.10 16.19 3.91
C SER A 91 11.33 14.73 3.51
N LEU A 92 11.52 13.83 4.47
CA LEU A 92 11.61 12.39 4.21
C LEU A 92 10.31 11.83 3.62
N LEU A 93 9.18 12.25 4.18
CA LEU A 93 7.85 11.87 3.67
C LEU A 93 7.62 12.36 2.25
N LEU A 94 7.98 13.61 1.95
CA LEU A 94 7.88 14.16 0.60
C LEU A 94 8.80 13.42 -0.37
N LEU A 95 10.00 13.02 0.04
CA LEU A 95 10.92 12.24 -0.79
C LEU A 95 10.33 10.86 -1.12
N GLU A 96 9.75 10.17 -0.13
CA GLU A 96 9.08 8.89 -0.32
C GLU A 96 7.83 8.98 -1.23
N VAL A 97 7.11 10.11 -1.17
CA VAL A 97 5.88 10.35 -1.92
C VAL A 97 6.15 10.93 -3.33
N SER A 98 7.24 11.67 -3.54
CA SER A 98 7.53 12.41 -4.77
C SER A 98 7.58 11.56 -6.06
N GLY A 99 7.82 10.26 -5.93
CA GLY A 99 7.84 9.31 -7.04
C GLY A 99 6.48 8.70 -7.40
N LYS A 100 5.40 9.02 -6.67
CA LYS A 100 4.10 8.37 -6.84
C LYS A 100 2.95 9.39 -6.87
N PRO A 101 1.99 9.24 -7.79
CA PRO A 101 0.75 10.00 -7.72
C PRO A 101 -0.02 9.56 -6.47
N VAL A 102 0.09 10.33 -5.39
CA VAL A 102 -0.63 10.05 -4.14
C VAL A 102 -2.07 10.54 -4.28
N GLU A 103 -2.99 9.58 -4.26
CA GLU A 103 -4.42 9.85 -4.24
C GLU A 103 -4.84 10.20 -2.82
N THR A 104 -5.26 11.44 -2.63
CA THR A 104 -5.62 11.99 -1.32
C THR A 104 -7.08 11.78 -0.94
N SER A 105 -7.87 11.17 -1.83
CA SER A 105 -9.29 10.90 -1.58
C SER A 105 -9.46 9.88 -0.46
N MET A 106 -10.10 10.29 0.64
CA MET A 106 -10.46 9.40 1.76
C MET A 106 -11.63 8.45 1.43
N MET A 107 -12.36 8.69 0.33
CA MET A 107 -13.51 7.87 -0.02
C MET A 107 -13.09 6.62 -0.83
N PRO A 108 -13.59 5.42 -0.49
CA PRO A 108 -13.34 4.20 -1.24
C PRO A 108 -14.16 4.19 -2.54
N ARG A 109 -13.64 4.83 -3.58
CA ARG A 109 -14.31 4.99 -4.88
C ARG A 109 -13.77 4.05 -5.95
N PHE A 110 -12.58 3.50 -5.76
CA PHE A 110 -11.89 2.72 -6.78
C PHE A 110 -12.08 1.22 -6.57
N LEU A 111 -12.12 0.46 -7.67
CA LEU A 111 -12.21 -0.99 -7.61
C LEU A 111 -10.82 -1.62 -7.47
N SER A 112 -10.66 -2.40 -6.41
CA SER A 112 -9.56 -3.33 -6.13
C SER A 112 -10.10 -4.76 -6.11
N GLN A 113 -9.20 -5.74 -6.02
CA GLN A 113 -9.55 -7.15 -6.11
C GLN A 113 -8.63 -8.02 -5.26
N ASN A 114 -9.23 -9.01 -4.61
CA ASN A 114 -8.52 -10.09 -3.94
C ASN A 114 -8.69 -11.39 -4.73
N VAL A 115 -7.65 -12.22 -4.71
CA VAL A 115 -7.71 -13.59 -5.26
C VAL A 115 -7.87 -14.56 -4.10
N PHE A 116 -8.97 -15.30 -4.10
CA PHE A 116 -9.26 -16.31 -3.09
C PHE A 116 -9.14 -17.71 -3.69
N THR A 117 -8.67 -18.66 -2.90
CA THR A 117 -8.79 -20.08 -3.18
C THR A 117 -9.83 -20.68 -2.26
N SER A 118 -10.59 -21.65 -2.77
CA SER A 118 -11.47 -22.48 -1.96
C SER A 118 -10.91 -23.89 -1.92
N PHE A 119 -10.95 -24.50 -0.73
CA PHE A 119 -10.69 -25.92 -0.60
C PHE A 119 -11.95 -26.68 -0.99
N ASP A 120 -11.78 -27.75 -1.75
CA ASP A 120 -12.84 -28.72 -1.97
C ASP A 120 -13.02 -29.49 -0.64
N GLU A 121 -14.18 -29.34 0.02
CA GLU A 121 -14.47 -29.99 1.31
C GLU A 121 -14.29 -31.52 1.25
N SER A 122 -14.35 -32.11 0.05
CA SER A 122 -14.10 -33.53 -0.19
C SER A 122 -12.66 -33.97 0.14
N ARG A 123 -11.67 -33.07 0.13
CA ARG A 123 -10.27 -33.34 0.52
C ARG A 123 -9.99 -33.16 2.02
N SER A 124 -10.88 -32.49 2.76
CA SER A 124 -10.72 -32.25 4.21
C SER A 124 -10.76 -33.56 5.02
N LYS A 125 -11.41 -34.61 4.50
CA LYS A 125 -11.53 -35.93 5.16
C LYS A 125 -10.31 -36.85 5.01
N ARG A 126 -9.16 -36.38 4.49
CA ARG A 126 -7.96 -37.21 4.26
C ARG A 126 -6.73 -36.76 5.07
N ILE A 127 -6.94 -36.18 6.25
CA ILE A 127 -5.86 -35.93 7.22
C ILE A 127 -6.26 -36.59 8.53
#